data_AF-A0AAE3EER2-F1
#
_entry.id   AF-A0AAE3EER2-F1
#
_cell.length_a   1.000
_cell.length_b   1.000
_cell.length_c   1.000
_cell.angle_alpha   90.00
_cell.angle_beta   90.00
_cell.angle_gamma   90.00
#
_symmetry.space_group_name_H-M   'P 1'
#
loop_
_entity.id
_entity.type
_entity.pdbx_description
1 polymer ?
#
loop_
_entity_poly.entity_id
_entity_poly.type
_entity_poly.pdbx_seq_one_letter_code
_entity_poly.pdbx_strand_id
1 'polypeptide(L)'
;MNIKEKPEKVLELKDEDREIIKILEKNIKESKEYVDKFRYSEYVKLWRKFAWEDFANNYLEKIKERIKNDDKTAKYLLYTIYKIILIMLHPILPYITEYIYQQLYKENKLIIENKIDEIMKLIL
;
A
#
# COMPACT_ATOMS: atom_id res chain seq x y z
N MET A 1 3.35 10.19 13.56
CA MET A 1 2.12 9.80 12.86
C MET A 1 1.54 8.59 13.58
N ASN A 2 0.39 8.71 14.24
CA ASN A 2 -0.25 7.59 14.93
C ASN A 2 -1.64 7.38 14.30
N ILE A 3 -1.68 6.69 13.16
CA ILE A 3 -2.92 6.37 12.46
C ILE A 3 -3.36 4.99 12.99
N LYS A 4 -3.95 4.99 14.19
CA LYS A 4 -4.47 3.77 14.83
C LYS A 4 -5.87 3.40 14.36
N GLU A 5 -6.57 4.35 13.75
CA GLU A 5 -7.92 4.19 13.24
C GLU A 5 -7.91 4.40 11.72
N LYS A 6 -8.73 3.61 11.02
CA LYS A 6 -8.90 3.73 9.57
C LYS A 6 -9.41 5.14 9.26
N PRO A 7 -8.66 5.96 8.50
CA PRO A 7 -9.11 7.30 8.14
C PRO A 7 -10.39 7.26 7.30
N GLU A 8 -11.17 8.33 7.39
CA GLU A 8 -12.34 8.53 6.55
C GLU A 8 -11.92 8.66 5.07
N LYS A 9 -12.65 7.99 4.16
CA LYS A 9 -12.39 8.07 2.72
C LYS A 9 -12.86 9.43 2.19
N VAL A 10 -11.93 10.36 2.07
CA VAL A 10 -12.09 11.64 1.37
C VAL A 10 -11.10 11.66 0.20
N LEU A 11 -11.57 11.95 -1.02
CA LEU A 11 -10.78 11.79 -2.25
C LEU A 11 -10.62 13.10 -3.04
N GLU A 12 -10.18 14.15 -2.37
CA GLU A 12 -9.64 15.33 -3.07
C GLU A 12 -8.18 15.08 -3.45
N LEU A 13 -8.00 14.30 -4.53
CA LEU A 13 -6.68 13.86 -4.98
C LEU A 13 -5.85 15.01 -5.54
N LYS A 14 -4.59 15.09 -5.11
CA LYS A 14 -3.56 15.91 -5.74
C LYS A 14 -2.80 15.10 -6.80
N ASP A 15 -1.90 15.75 -7.52
CA ASP A 15 -1.20 15.11 -8.63
C ASP A 15 -0.27 13.99 -8.16
N GLU A 16 0.40 14.17 -7.02
CA GLU A 16 1.21 13.12 -6.41
C GLU A 16 0.40 11.89 -5.98
N ASP A 17 -0.85 12.10 -5.57
CA ASP A 17 -1.76 11.01 -5.20
C ASP A 17 -2.15 10.20 -6.43
N ARG A 18 -2.49 10.89 -7.53
CA ARG A 18 -2.81 10.24 -8.81
C ARG A 18 -1.61 9.49 -9.37
N GLU A 19 -0.41 10.04 -9.21
CA GLU A 19 0.84 9.43 -9.68
C GLU A 19 1.09 8.09 -8.97
N ILE A 20 1.07 8.07 -7.64
CA ILE A 20 1.34 6.83 -6.88
C ILE A 20 0.25 5.78 -7.11
N ILE A 21 -1.02 6.19 -7.25
CA ILE A 21 -2.13 5.29 -7.54
C ILE A 21 -1.93 4.60 -8.90
N LYS A 22 -1.57 5.35 -9.95
CA LYS A 22 -1.31 4.79 -11.27
C LYS A 22 -0.15 3.78 -11.25
N ILE A 23 0.92 4.09 -10.52
CA ILE A 23 2.06 3.17 -10.38
C ILE A 23 1.62 1.90 -9.64
N LEU A 24 0.85 2.05 -8.57
CA LEU A 24 0.34 0.92 -7.79
C LEU A 24 -0.55 0.00 -8.63
N GLU A 25 -1.52 0.55 -9.37
CA GLU A 25 -2.40 -0.23 -10.26
C GLU A 25 -1.61 -1.00 -11.32
N LYS A 26 -0.61 -0.35 -11.93
CA LYS A 26 0.29 -0.99 -12.88
C LYS A 26 1.05 -2.14 -12.22
N ASN A 27 1.64 -1.92 -11.05
CA ASN A 27 2.45 -2.92 -10.35
C ASN A 27 1.59 -4.13 -9.92
N ILE A 28 0.36 -3.92 -9.48
CA ILE A 28 -0.58 -5.01 -9.18
C ILE A 28 -0.80 -5.87 -10.43
N LYS A 29 -1.09 -5.25 -11.57
CA LYS A 29 -1.30 -5.96 -12.84
C LYS A 29 -0.06 -6.76 -13.28
N GLU A 30 1.12 -6.15 -13.25
CA GLU A 30 2.37 -6.82 -13.61
C GLU A 30 2.72 -7.96 -12.63
N SER A 31 2.47 -7.75 -11.33
CA SER A 31 2.74 -8.76 -10.31
C SER A 31 1.93 -10.03 -10.51
N LYS A 32 0.66 -9.91 -10.96
CA LYS A 32 -0.18 -11.04 -11.32
C LYS A 32 0.43 -11.83 -12.47
N GLU A 33 0.86 -11.16 -13.53
CA GLU A 33 1.52 -11.81 -14.67
C GLU A 33 2.80 -12.54 -14.24
N TYR A 34 3.59 -11.94 -13.34
CA TYR A 34 4.80 -12.58 -12.83
C TYR A 34 4.48 -13.84 -12.03
N VAL A 35 3.45 -13.83 -11.18
CA VAL A 35 3.03 -15.03 -10.44
C VAL A 35 2.52 -16.11 -11.40
N ASP A 36 1.65 -15.75 -12.37
CA ASP A 36 1.08 -16.67 -13.35
C ASP A 36 2.17 -17.36 -14.22
N LYS A 37 3.28 -16.66 -14.47
CA LYS A 37 4.43 -17.17 -15.22
C LYS A 37 5.59 -17.68 -14.35
N PHE A 38 5.37 -17.87 -13.05
CA PHE A 38 6.39 -18.34 -12.09
C PHE A 38 7.66 -17.46 -12.01
N ARG A 39 7.57 -16.17 -12.36
CA ARG A 39 8.66 -15.18 -12.37
C ARG A 39 8.82 -14.47 -11.01
N TYR A 40 9.01 -15.23 -9.93
CA TYR A 40 9.03 -14.67 -8.57
C TYR A 40 10.17 -13.67 -8.30
N SER A 41 11.31 -13.80 -8.98
CA SER A 41 12.41 -12.81 -8.87
C SER A 41 11.97 -11.41 -9.31
N GLU A 42 11.16 -11.33 -10.37
CA GLU A 42 10.65 -10.06 -10.89
C GLU A 42 9.55 -9.50 -9.98
N TYR A 43 8.69 -10.36 -9.44
CA TYR A 43 7.72 -9.98 -8.41
C TYR A 43 8.40 -9.32 -7.20
N VAL A 44 9.48 -9.94 -6.68
CA VAL A 44 10.22 -9.42 -5.51
C VAL A 44 10.86 -8.08 -5.84
N LYS A 45 11.52 -7.95 -7.01
CA LYS A 45 12.14 -6.69 -7.44
C LYS A 45 11.12 -5.58 -7.58
N LEU A 46 9.96 -5.87 -8.17
CA LEU A 46 8.87 -4.92 -8.38
C LEU A 46 8.37 -4.35 -7.05
N TRP A 47 8.00 -5.22 -6.11
CA TRP A 47 7.45 -4.77 -4.82
C TRP A 47 8.48 -4.15 -3.89
N ARG A 48 9.74 -4.61 -3.94
CA ARG A 48 10.85 -3.92 -3.27
C ARG A 48 11.01 -2.49 -3.81
N LYS A 49 11.05 -2.33 -5.13
CA LYS A 49 11.19 -1.03 -5.78
C LYS A 49 10.03 -0.11 -5.39
N PHE A 50 8.79 -0.60 -5.49
CA PHE A 50 7.62 0.18 -5.15
C PHE A 50 7.64 0.64 -3.68
N ALA A 51 7.89 -0.28 -2.74
CA ALA A 51 7.91 0.05 -1.32
C ALA A 51 9.00 1.07 -0.96
N TRP A 52 10.18 0.96 -1.57
CA TRP A 52 11.34 1.77 -1.22
C TRP A 52 11.42 3.08 -2.03
N GLU A 53 11.40 2.98 -3.35
CA GLU A 53 11.65 4.11 -4.25
C GLU A 53 10.36 4.92 -4.48
N ASP A 54 9.30 4.27 -4.96
CA ASP A 54 8.07 4.98 -5.37
C ASP A 54 7.28 5.47 -4.15
N PHE A 55 7.18 4.65 -3.10
CA PHE A 55 6.43 4.96 -1.90
C PHE A 55 7.26 5.72 -0.86
N ALA A 56 8.30 5.11 -0.28
CA ALA A 56 9.00 5.72 0.86
C ALA A 56 9.83 6.95 0.48
N ASN A 57 10.66 6.88 -0.58
CA ASN A 57 11.53 8.00 -0.96
C ASN A 57 10.79 9.13 -1.70
N ASN A 58 9.69 8.83 -2.39
CA ASN A 58 9.00 9.80 -3.25
C ASN A 58 7.64 10.21 -2.66
N TYR A 59 6.64 9.32 -2.67
CA TYR A 59 5.28 9.68 -2.26
C TYR A 59 5.19 10.12 -0.79
N LEU A 60 5.80 9.36 0.12
CA LEU A 60 5.75 9.64 1.55
C LEU A 60 6.35 11.01 1.87
N GLU A 61 7.47 11.36 1.22
CA GLU A 61 8.11 12.68 1.34
C GLU A 61 7.20 13.82 0.84
N LYS A 62 6.57 13.64 -0.34
CA LYS A 62 5.64 14.62 -0.92
C LYS A 62 4.44 14.92 -0.03
N ILE A 63 3.93 13.93 0.71
CA ILE A 63 2.75 14.09 1.56
C ILE A 63 3.06 14.49 3.01
N LYS A 64 4.32 14.59 3.44
CA LYS A 64 4.67 14.87 4.86
C LYS A 64 3.98 16.11 5.42
N GLU A 65 4.06 17.23 4.71
CA GLU A 65 3.44 18.48 5.14
C GLU A 65 1.91 18.39 5.12
N ARG A 66 1.33 17.69 4.15
CA ARG A 66 -0.12 17.46 4.08
C ARG A 66 -0.60 16.68 5.30
N ILE A 67 0.13 15.66 5.73
CA ILE A 67 -0.23 14.87 6.92
C ILE A 67 -0.11 15.71 8.20
N LYS A 68 0.91 16.57 8.32
CA LYS A 68 1.04 17.51 9.45
C LYS A 68 -0.15 18.48 9.52
N ASN A 69 -0.66 18.88 8.36
CA ASN A 69 -1.82 19.76 8.21
C ASN A 69 -3.16 19.03 8.21
N ASP A 70 -3.21 17.80 8.72
CA ASP A 70 -4.44 17.01 8.88
C ASP A 70 -5.21 16.69 7.57
N ASP A 71 -4.51 16.63 6.43
CA ASP A 71 -5.11 16.26 5.14
C ASP A 71 -5.66 14.82 5.19
N LYS A 72 -7.00 14.70 5.21
CA LYS A 72 -7.72 13.43 5.28
C LYS A 72 -7.42 12.52 4.09
N THR A 73 -7.34 13.08 2.87
CA THR A 73 -7.03 12.33 1.66
C THR A 73 -5.65 11.69 1.77
N ALA A 74 -4.63 12.48 2.15
CA ALA A 74 -3.27 11.98 2.30
C ALA A 74 -3.18 10.89 3.38
N LYS A 75 -3.87 11.06 4.51
CA LYS A 75 -3.91 10.05 5.58
C LYS A 75 -4.57 8.75 5.13
N TYR A 76 -5.70 8.86 4.42
CA TYR A 76 -6.42 7.72 3.88
C TYR A 76 -5.59 6.93 2.87
N LEU A 77 -4.94 7.63 1.93
CA LEU A 77 -4.07 7.01 0.94
C LEU A 77 -2.83 6.40 1.57
N LEU A 78 -2.19 7.08 2.52
CA LEU A 78 -1.06 6.53 3.27
C LEU A 78 -1.45 5.21 3.96
N TYR A 79 -2.57 5.20 4.67
CA TYR A 79 -3.08 3.99 5.34
C TYR A 79 -3.37 2.87 4.33
N THR A 80 -4.05 3.19 3.22
CA THR A 80 -4.50 2.18 2.26
C THR A 80 -3.34 1.61 1.43
N ILE A 81 -2.47 2.47 0.90
CA ILE A 81 -1.31 2.06 0.10
C ILE A 81 -0.34 1.24 0.96
N TYR A 82 -0.12 1.64 2.22
CA TYR A 82 0.75 0.88 3.11
C TYR A 82 0.18 -0.51 3.42
N LYS A 83 -1.15 -0.63 3.64
CA LYS A 83 -1.82 -1.94 3.80
C LYS A 83 -1.55 -2.84 2.59
N ILE A 84 -1.65 -2.30 1.38
CA ILE A 84 -1.39 -3.05 0.14
C ILE A 84 0.07 -3.47 0.04
N ILE A 85 1.02 -2.59 0.36
CA ILE A 85 2.45 -2.94 0.36
C ILE A 85 2.71 -4.15 1.25
N LEU A 86 2.14 -4.17 2.46
CA LEU A 86 2.30 -5.31 3.37
C LEU A 86 1.73 -6.61 2.78
N ILE A 87 0.54 -6.53 2.17
CA ILE A 87 -0.11 -7.69 1.55
C ILE A 87 0.71 -8.22 0.38
N MET A 88 1.20 -7.33 -0.48
CA MET A 88 1.97 -7.74 -1.66
C MET A 88 3.38 -8.23 -1.28
N LEU A 89 3.96 -7.77 -0.17
CA LEU A 89 5.22 -8.31 0.34
C LEU A 89 5.04 -9.59 1.17
N HIS A 90 3.82 -9.92 1.62
CA HIS A 90 3.57 -11.05 2.52
C HIS A 90 4.04 -12.41 1.98
N PRO A 91 3.87 -12.75 0.69
CA PRO A 91 4.40 -14.00 0.13
C PRO A 91 5.93 -14.15 0.24
N ILE A 92 6.65 -13.04 0.43
CA ILE A 92 8.12 -13.00 0.53
C ILE A 92 8.57 -12.86 1.99
N LEU A 93 7.88 -12.03 2.77
CA LEU A 93 8.25 -11.63 4.14
C LEU A 93 7.10 -11.86 5.13
N PRO A 94 6.61 -13.11 5.30
CA PRO A 94 5.34 -13.36 5.95
C PRO A 94 5.30 -12.91 7.41
N TYR A 95 6.35 -13.19 8.18
CA TYR A 95 6.39 -12.87 9.61
C TYR A 95 6.44 -11.36 9.89
N ILE A 96 7.28 -10.62 9.15
CA ILE A 96 7.45 -9.18 9.38
C ILE A 96 6.21 -8.42 8.92
N THR A 97 5.69 -8.76 7.74
CA THR A 97 4.47 -8.10 7.22
C THR A 97 3.27 -8.39 8.10
N GLU A 98 3.12 -9.61 8.61
CA GLU A 98 2.06 -9.96 9.57
C GLU A 98 2.21 -9.19 10.87
N TYR A 99 3.41 -9.14 11.45
CA TYR A 99 3.65 -8.40 12.69
C TYR A 99 3.27 -6.92 12.55
N ILE A 100 3.73 -6.25 11.49
CA ILE A 100 3.41 -4.85 11.22
C ILE A 100 1.91 -4.68 10.97
N TYR A 101 1.30 -5.60 10.20
CA TYR A 101 -0.13 -5.57 9.91
C TYR A 101 -0.97 -5.64 11.20
N GLN A 102 -0.66 -6.58 12.09
CA GLN A 102 -1.37 -6.74 13.36
C GLN A 102 -1.19 -5.51 14.27
N GLN A 103 -0.03 -4.85 14.26
CA GLN A 103 0.17 -3.65 15.07
C GLN A 103 -0.64 -2.45 14.58
N LEU A 104 -0.80 -2.29 13.27
CA LEU A 104 -1.39 -1.10 12.66
C LEU A 104 -2.87 -1.23 12.32
N TYR A 105 -3.32 -2.41 11.89
CA TYR A 105 -4.66 -2.62 11.38
C TYR A 105 -5.57 -3.36 12.38
N LYS A 106 -5.02 -4.11 13.36
CA LYS A 106 -5.73 -4.78 14.48
C LYS A 106 -7.16 -5.29 14.16
N GLU A 107 -7.34 -5.88 12.99
CA GLU A 107 -8.66 -6.34 12.54
C GLU A 107 -9.04 -7.72 13.13
N ASN A 108 -8.24 -8.30 14.04
CA ASN A 108 -8.33 -9.71 14.48
C ASN A 108 -8.39 -10.70 13.30
N LYS A 109 -7.80 -10.31 12.17
CA LYS A 109 -7.74 -11.07 10.92
C LYS A 109 -6.31 -11.21 10.50
N LEU A 110 -5.94 -12.39 9.99
CA LEU A 110 -4.63 -12.57 9.38
C LEU A 110 -4.57 -11.80 8.06
N ILE A 111 -3.37 -11.37 7.66
CA ILE A 111 -3.20 -10.63 6.41
C ILE A 111 -3.68 -11.42 5.19
N ILE A 112 -3.54 -12.75 5.22
CA ILE A 112 -3.97 -13.68 4.16
C ILE A 112 -5.49 -13.74 3.96
N GLU A 113 -6.28 -13.31 4.96
CA GLU A 113 -7.73 -13.28 4.85
C GLU A 113 -8.22 -12.09 4.00
N ASN A 114 -7.33 -11.15 3.68
CA ASN A 114 -7.67 -10.02 2.84
C ASN A 114 -7.74 -10.43 1.36
N LYS A 115 -8.88 -10.16 0.73
CA LYS A 115 -9.01 -10.30 -0.73
C LYS A 115 -8.47 -9.05 -1.41
N ILE A 116 -7.54 -9.23 -2.34
CA ILE A 116 -6.95 -8.14 -3.14
C ILE A 116 -8.05 -7.31 -3.83
N ASP A 117 -9.07 -7.96 -4.37
CA ASP A 117 -10.18 -7.30 -5.07
C ASP A 117 -11.01 -6.37 -4.16
N GLU A 118 -11.16 -6.71 -2.88
CA GLU A 118 -11.86 -5.87 -1.91
C GLU A 118 -11.02 -4.65 -1.53
N ILE A 119 -9.69 -4.77 -1.58
CA ILE A 119 -8.77 -3.69 -1.24
C ILE A 119 -8.60 -2.71 -2.41
N MET A 120 -8.64 -3.18 -3.67
CA MET A 120 -8.61 -2.25 -4.80
C MET A 120 -9.82 -1.31 -4.82
N LYS A 121 -10.99 -1.76 -4.35
CA LYS A 121 -12.18 -0.92 -4.14
C LYS A 121 -12.02 0.16 -3.07
N LEU A 122 -10.95 0.11 -2.28
CA LEU A 122 -10.63 1.17 -1.33
C LEU A 122 -9.94 2.36 -2.01
N ILE A 123 -9.25 2.14 -3.13
CA ILE A 123 -8.53 3.19 -3.87
C ILE A 123 -9.44 3.86 -4.92
N LEU A 124 -10.31 3.09 -5.59
CA LEU A 124 -11.34 3.55 -6.53
C LEU A 124 -12.63 3.96 -5.81
#